data_AF-A0A7X5TR20-F1
#
_entry.id   AF-A0A7X5TR20-F1
#
_cell.length_a   1.000
_cell.length_b   1.000
_cell.length_c   1.000
_cell.angle_alpha   90.00
_cell.angle_beta   90.00
_cell.angle_gamma   90.00
#
_symmetry.space_group_name_H-M   'P 1'
#
loop_
_entity.id
_entity.type
_entity.pdbx_description
1 polymer ?
#
loop_
_entity_poly.entity_id
_entity_poly.type
_entity_poly.pdbx_seq_one_letter_code
_entity_poly.pdbx_strand_id
1 'polypeptide(L)'
;MIPLVVGVTSHRDIAPGQLEGIRQRVRGFFTGLQARFSGVPIVLLSSLAEGGDQLVAREALACGVRLMAPLPLPPDLYMDDFDDADVRRTFEALRDQAEVVLLPRLMDKPRHVIATPGIERDRQYATAGVYIASHCHVLLALWDGNDAGGFGGTAQIVSYHLTGMLPGLVVRHPHKRHVLGGGTESLLYHIVCSRSDGALASGLLPLDAGWRTGDDPAMHARMPEDFELMFARMAEFNLECRRHAARIEAAPATLHGTPCAATATIEQVFHAADWLAVHFRQRVLLALRITYTVAALMGIAFTFYAHVPTHDSLIYLFLLLFATGGAVALLARRRGWHRKYLDYRALAEGLRIQSCWRRAGIAPDADHEFAHDNFLQKQNIELGWIRNVMRAASLYPSTHPEEPGDAALKEVIEEWVGRSGTSGQLEYYERKTAERTALHRITAAVGHVSLWGGIGISVFLAVFATRLGLEAKVTLVTAMAVLSIVAAVREAYAYRKADRELIRQYRFMQRIFASARAALDRTDDPGRQRAILHALGDAALTEHAEWTLMQRERQVEHSKL
;
A
#
# COMPACT_ATOMS: atom_id res chain seq x y z
N MET A 1 0.08 11.77 -9.32
CA MET A 1 -1.28 11.40 -8.83
C MET A 1 -1.52 9.95 -9.18
N ILE A 2 -2.04 9.15 -8.24
CA ILE A 2 -2.23 7.71 -8.44
C ILE A 2 -3.57 7.44 -9.11
N PRO A 3 -3.62 6.70 -10.23
CA PRO A 3 -4.87 6.37 -10.89
C PRO A 3 -5.60 5.16 -10.28
N LEU A 4 -6.92 5.13 -10.48
CA LEU A 4 -7.72 3.92 -10.42
C LEU A 4 -7.60 3.21 -11.77
N VAL A 5 -7.26 1.93 -11.74
CA VAL A 5 -6.91 1.16 -12.93
C VAL A 5 -8.05 0.20 -13.21
N VAL A 6 -8.68 0.38 -14.36
CA VAL A 6 -9.74 -0.49 -14.85
C VAL A 6 -9.16 -1.35 -15.97
N GLY A 7 -9.22 -2.66 -15.84
CA GLY A 7 -8.91 -3.58 -16.94
C GLY A 7 -10.18 -3.91 -17.71
N VAL A 8 -10.09 -4.17 -19.00
CA VAL A 8 -11.21 -4.71 -19.78
C VAL A 8 -10.90 -6.10 -20.32
N THR A 9 -11.92 -6.95 -20.29
CA THR A 9 -11.96 -8.19 -21.07
C THR A 9 -13.35 -8.34 -21.67
N SER A 10 -13.44 -8.75 -22.93
CA SER A 10 -14.71 -8.81 -23.63
C SER A 10 -14.76 -9.91 -24.68
N HIS A 11 -15.98 -10.32 -25.05
CA HIS A 11 -16.20 -11.12 -26.25
C HIS A 11 -15.94 -10.28 -27.51
N ARG A 12 -15.39 -10.92 -28.55
CA ARG A 12 -15.16 -10.27 -29.86
C ARG A 12 -16.46 -10.10 -30.65
N ASP A 13 -17.34 -11.08 -30.56
CA ASP A 13 -18.57 -11.27 -31.33
C ASP A 13 -19.84 -10.95 -30.50
N ILE A 14 -19.94 -9.73 -29.98
CA ILE A 14 -21.10 -9.28 -29.20
C ILE A 14 -22.31 -9.08 -30.11
N ALA A 15 -23.49 -9.56 -29.68
CA ALA A 15 -24.74 -9.43 -30.42
C ALA A 15 -25.08 -7.95 -30.78
N PRO A 16 -25.32 -7.62 -32.07
CA PRO A 16 -25.51 -6.23 -32.52
C PRO A 16 -26.63 -5.46 -31.80
N GLY A 17 -27.73 -6.14 -31.46
CA GLY A 17 -28.87 -5.54 -30.77
C GLY A 17 -28.57 -5.09 -29.33
N GLN A 18 -27.45 -5.52 -28.75
CA GLN A 18 -27.04 -5.17 -27.38
C GLN A 18 -26.02 -4.03 -27.33
N LEU A 19 -25.41 -3.65 -28.46
CA LEU A 19 -24.28 -2.72 -28.50
C LEU A 19 -24.60 -1.37 -27.88
N GLU A 20 -25.76 -0.78 -28.17
CA GLU A 20 -26.15 0.53 -27.61
C GLU A 20 -26.40 0.45 -26.11
N GLY A 21 -27.06 -0.61 -25.63
CA GLY A 21 -27.25 -0.84 -24.21
C GLY A 21 -25.93 -1.00 -23.46
N ILE A 22 -24.96 -1.71 -24.06
CA ILE A 22 -23.61 -1.87 -23.50
C ILE A 22 -22.90 -0.51 -23.44
N ARG A 23 -22.94 0.31 -24.49
CA ARG A 23 -22.35 1.66 -24.47
C ARG A 23 -22.88 2.51 -23.32
N GLN A 24 -24.20 2.49 -23.11
CA GLN A 24 -24.84 3.22 -22.01
C GLN A 24 -24.39 2.71 -20.63
N ARG A 25 -24.29 1.39 -20.45
CA ARG A 25 -23.80 0.77 -19.21
C ARG A 25 -22.33 1.11 -18.95
N VAL A 26 -21.48 1.04 -19.97
CA VAL A 26 -20.04 1.37 -19.88
C VAL A 26 -19.85 2.85 -19.53
N ARG A 27 -20.59 3.76 -20.18
CA ARG A 27 -20.57 5.19 -19.84
C ARG A 27 -21.04 5.44 -18.41
N GLY A 28 -22.14 4.80 -18.01
CA GLY A 28 -22.66 4.83 -16.64
C GLY A 28 -21.65 4.34 -15.60
N PHE A 29 -20.90 3.28 -15.92
CA PHE A 29 -19.84 2.75 -15.06
C PHE A 29 -18.71 3.77 -14.85
N PHE A 30 -18.13 4.32 -15.92
CA PHE A 30 -17.02 5.29 -15.80
C PHE A 30 -17.46 6.59 -15.10
N THR A 31 -18.60 7.15 -15.51
CA THR A 31 -19.15 8.36 -14.86
C THR A 31 -19.48 8.12 -13.39
N GLY A 32 -20.03 6.95 -13.04
CA GLY A 32 -20.30 6.56 -11.66
C GLY A 32 -19.03 6.46 -10.82
N LEU A 33 -17.95 5.88 -11.36
CA LEU A 33 -16.64 5.84 -10.70
C LEU A 33 -16.04 7.24 -10.50
N GLN A 34 -16.08 8.09 -11.52
CA GLN A 34 -15.57 9.47 -11.44
C GLN A 34 -16.34 10.31 -10.41
N ALA A 35 -17.67 10.18 -10.36
CA ALA A 35 -18.52 10.89 -9.41
C ALA A 35 -18.25 10.46 -7.96
N ARG A 36 -18.11 9.14 -7.73
CA ARG A 36 -17.90 8.60 -6.39
C ARG A 36 -16.49 8.84 -5.86
N PHE A 37 -15.48 8.80 -6.72
CA PHE A 37 -14.07 8.95 -6.33
C PHE A 37 -13.42 10.21 -6.92
N SER A 38 -14.01 11.36 -6.63
CA SER A 38 -13.50 12.65 -7.10
C SER A 38 -12.03 12.86 -6.68
N GLY A 39 -11.16 13.15 -7.65
CA GLY A 39 -9.72 13.34 -7.42
C GLY A 39 -8.86 12.08 -7.59
N VAL A 40 -9.43 10.95 -7.99
CA VAL A 40 -8.69 9.78 -8.49
C VAL A 40 -8.84 9.71 -10.01
N PRO A 41 -7.78 9.98 -10.80
CA PRO A 41 -7.84 9.80 -12.24
C PRO A 41 -8.07 8.33 -12.59
N ILE A 42 -8.74 8.03 -13.70
CA ILE A 42 -8.97 6.65 -14.15
C ILE A 42 -8.04 6.36 -15.34
N VAL A 43 -7.46 5.17 -15.35
CA VAL A 43 -6.73 4.60 -16.49
C VAL A 43 -7.42 3.30 -16.88
N LEU A 44 -7.72 3.15 -18.17
CA LEU A 44 -8.21 1.92 -18.78
C LEU A 44 -7.03 1.12 -19.35
N LEU A 45 -6.88 -0.13 -18.95
CA LEU A 45 -6.02 -1.13 -19.56
C LEU A 45 -6.85 -1.97 -20.54
N SER A 46 -6.54 -1.90 -21.82
CA SER A 46 -7.23 -2.70 -22.86
C SER A 46 -6.24 -3.26 -23.86
N SER A 47 -6.46 -4.50 -24.28
CA SER A 47 -5.69 -5.11 -25.36
C SER A 47 -6.05 -4.55 -26.74
N LEU A 48 -7.11 -3.74 -26.82
CA LEU A 48 -7.70 -3.20 -28.05
C LEU A 48 -8.16 -4.27 -29.05
N ALA A 49 -8.50 -5.46 -28.54
CA ALA A 49 -9.08 -6.52 -29.33
C ALA A 49 -10.37 -6.08 -30.04
N GLU A 50 -10.61 -6.67 -31.20
CA GLU A 50 -11.84 -6.46 -31.96
C GLU A 50 -13.09 -6.71 -31.09
N GLY A 51 -14.13 -5.90 -31.32
CA GLY A 51 -15.41 -6.03 -30.63
C GLY A 51 -15.51 -5.19 -29.37
N GLY A 52 -15.72 -5.85 -28.23
CA GLY A 52 -16.03 -5.19 -26.96
C GLY A 52 -14.90 -4.33 -26.40
N ASP A 53 -13.64 -4.72 -26.58
CA ASP A 53 -12.47 -4.02 -26.05
C ASP A 53 -12.34 -2.63 -26.70
N GLN A 54 -12.43 -2.56 -28.03
CA GLN A 54 -12.45 -1.29 -28.76
C GLN A 54 -13.68 -0.43 -28.43
N LEU A 55 -14.85 -1.04 -28.20
CA LEU A 55 -16.05 -0.31 -27.77
C LEU A 55 -15.83 0.36 -26.41
N VAL A 56 -15.34 -0.39 -25.43
CA VAL A 56 -15.05 0.13 -24.09
C VAL A 56 -13.97 1.21 -24.15
N ALA A 57 -12.92 1.02 -24.95
CA ALA A 57 -11.86 2.02 -25.14
C ALA A 57 -12.39 3.36 -25.68
N ARG A 58 -13.27 3.32 -26.69
CA ARG A 58 -13.91 4.55 -27.23
C ARG A 58 -14.76 5.26 -26.17
N GLU A 59 -15.62 4.52 -25.46
CA GLU A 59 -16.48 5.13 -24.43
C GLU A 59 -15.66 5.67 -23.24
N ALA A 60 -14.55 5.00 -22.88
CA ALA A 60 -13.65 5.48 -21.83
C ALA A 60 -12.97 6.81 -22.24
N LEU A 61 -12.42 6.89 -23.45
CA LEU A 61 -11.83 8.12 -23.99
C LEU A 61 -12.86 9.25 -24.05
N ALA A 62 -14.09 8.97 -24.47
CA ALA A 62 -15.19 9.94 -24.46
C ALA A 62 -15.54 10.46 -23.05
N CYS A 63 -15.30 9.65 -22.00
CA CYS A 63 -15.43 10.05 -20.61
C CYS A 63 -14.17 10.77 -20.05
N GLY A 64 -13.16 11.05 -20.88
CA GLY A 64 -11.89 11.66 -20.45
C GLY A 64 -10.97 10.71 -19.67
N VAL A 65 -11.18 9.40 -19.78
CA VAL A 65 -10.33 8.37 -19.14
C VAL A 65 -9.07 8.19 -19.99
N ARG A 66 -7.91 8.03 -19.33
CA ARG A 66 -6.65 7.73 -20.03
C ARG A 66 -6.66 6.28 -20.49
N LEU A 67 -6.16 6.02 -21.70
CA LEU A 67 -6.07 4.67 -22.28
C LEU A 67 -4.61 4.20 -22.30
N MET A 68 -4.39 2.97 -21.85
CA MET A 68 -3.12 2.28 -21.91
C MET A 68 -3.32 0.90 -22.53
N ALA A 69 -2.49 0.57 -23.51
CA ALA A 69 -2.70 -0.57 -24.40
C ALA A 69 -1.56 -1.61 -24.25
N PRO A 70 -1.68 -2.56 -23.31
CA PRO A 70 -0.81 -3.75 -23.28
C PRO A 70 -1.17 -4.67 -24.44
N LEU A 71 -0.40 -4.56 -25.53
CA LEU A 71 -0.68 -5.32 -26.74
C LEU A 71 -0.13 -6.76 -26.65
N PRO A 72 -0.88 -7.77 -27.10
CA PRO A 72 -0.42 -9.15 -27.12
C PRO A 72 0.61 -9.40 -28.22
N LEU A 73 0.76 -8.51 -29.18
CA LEU A 73 1.69 -8.64 -30.31
C LEU A 73 2.20 -7.25 -30.70
N PRO A 74 3.33 -7.17 -31.43
CA PRO A 74 3.73 -5.94 -32.11
C PRO A 74 2.56 -5.35 -32.92
N PRO A 75 2.37 -4.01 -32.95
CA PRO A 75 1.19 -3.39 -33.56
C PRO A 75 0.94 -3.79 -35.03
N ASP A 76 2.02 -3.98 -35.80
CA ASP A 76 2.00 -4.47 -37.18
C ASP A 76 1.40 -5.89 -37.27
N LEU A 77 1.94 -6.83 -36.48
CA LEU A 77 1.46 -8.22 -36.47
C LEU A 77 0.07 -8.38 -35.85
N TYR A 78 -0.30 -7.49 -34.94
CA TYR A 78 -1.61 -7.54 -34.30
C TYR A 78 -2.72 -7.07 -35.24
N MET A 79 -2.44 -6.04 -36.04
CA MET A 79 -3.40 -5.49 -37.00
C MET A 79 -3.73 -6.49 -38.13
N ASP A 80 -2.81 -7.40 -38.44
CA ASP A 80 -3.04 -8.48 -39.41
C ASP A 80 -4.13 -9.46 -38.96
N ASP A 81 -4.45 -9.54 -37.67
CA ASP A 81 -5.52 -10.41 -37.13
C ASP A 81 -6.93 -9.84 -37.29
N PHE A 82 -7.08 -8.62 -37.81
CA PHE A 82 -8.38 -7.98 -38.02
C PHE A 82 -8.77 -8.03 -39.49
N ASP A 83 -9.83 -8.74 -39.85
CA ASP A 83 -10.26 -8.87 -41.25
C ASP A 83 -10.95 -7.60 -41.78
N ASP A 84 -11.63 -6.84 -40.90
CA ASP A 84 -12.41 -5.66 -41.26
C ASP A 84 -11.56 -4.36 -41.26
N ALA A 85 -11.63 -3.62 -42.38
CA ALA A 85 -10.94 -2.34 -42.54
C ALA A 85 -11.43 -1.24 -41.57
N ASP A 86 -12.70 -1.25 -41.16
CA ASP A 86 -13.25 -0.33 -40.16
C ASP A 86 -12.70 -0.64 -38.75
N VAL A 87 -12.49 -1.92 -38.44
CA VAL A 87 -11.86 -2.38 -37.19
C VAL A 87 -10.40 -1.97 -37.14
N ARG A 88 -9.65 -2.15 -38.26
CA ARG A 88 -8.26 -1.69 -38.37
C ARG A 88 -8.13 -0.18 -38.16
N ARG A 89 -8.97 0.62 -38.85
CA ARG A 89 -8.99 2.09 -38.67
C ARG A 89 -9.32 2.51 -37.24
N THR A 90 -10.25 1.81 -36.60
CA THR A 90 -10.57 2.03 -35.18
C THR A 90 -9.37 1.72 -34.29
N PHE A 91 -8.73 0.57 -34.49
CA PHE A 91 -7.56 0.17 -33.72
C PHE A 91 -6.44 1.19 -33.84
N GLU A 92 -6.11 1.66 -35.04
CA GLU A 92 -5.10 2.70 -35.26
C GLU A 92 -5.45 3.99 -34.52
N ALA A 93 -6.69 4.48 -34.66
CA ALA A 93 -7.14 5.70 -33.99
C ALA A 93 -7.12 5.59 -32.45
N LEU A 94 -7.42 4.41 -31.90
CA LEU A 94 -7.35 4.15 -30.46
C LEU A 94 -5.92 4.02 -29.98
N ARG A 95 -5.07 3.30 -30.72
CA ARG A 95 -3.64 3.12 -30.43
C ARG A 95 -2.93 4.47 -30.39
N ASP A 96 -3.22 5.36 -31.32
CA ASP A 96 -2.57 6.68 -31.39
C ASP A 96 -2.98 7.60 -30.22
N GLN A 97 -4.09 7.29 -29.55
CA GLN A 97 -4.54 7.96 -28.31
C GLN A 97 -4.15 7.19 -27.05
N ALA A 98 -3.56 6.01 -27.18
CA ALA A 98 -3.18 5.13 -26.09
C ALA A 98 -1.69 5.21 -25.78
N GLU A 99 -1.36 5.02 -24.51
CA GLU A 99 0.01 4.72 -24.09
C GLU A 99 0.28 3.22 -24.32
N VAL A 100 1.01 2.89 -25.39
CA VAL A 100 1.28 1.48 -25.77
C VAL A 100 2.31 0.86 -24.82
N VAL A 101 1.96 -0.29 -24.26
CA VAL A 101 2.83 -1.07 -23.36
C VAL A 101 3.22 -2.36 -24.07
N LEU A 102 4.52 -2.55 -24.27
CA LEU A 102 5.07 -3.81 -24.77
C LEU A 102 5.48 -4.66 -23.57
N LEU A 103 4.93 -5.88 -23.44
CA LEU A 103 5.27 -6.73 -22.27
C LEU A 103 6.66 -7.36 -22.47
N PRO A 104 7.58 -7.30 -21.49
CA PRO A 104 8.98 -7.74 -21.67
C PRO A 104 9.13 -9.18 -22.18
N ARG A 105 8.38 -10.13 -21.60
CA ARG A 105 8.41 -11.56 -21.98
C ARG A 105 7.86 -11.85 -23.39
N LEU A 106 7.11 -10.92 -23.98
CA LEU A 106 6.67 -11.03 -25.38
C LEU A 106 7.84 -10.83 -26.35
N MET A 107 8.81 -9.99 -25.98
CA MET A 107 9.91 -9.58 -26.85
C MET A 107 11.07 -10.58 -26.87
N ASP A 108 11.13 -11.50 -25.90
CA ASP A 108 12.14 -12.57 -25.86
C ASP A 108 11.94 -13.63 -26.96
N LYS A 109 10.73 -13.68 -27.56
CA LYS A 109 10.42 -14.63 -28.62
C LYS A 109 10.77 -14.03 -29.98
N PRO A 110 11.48 -14.77 -30.85
CA PRO A 110 11.73 -14.31 -32.20
C PRO A 110 10.41 -14.04 -32.93
N ARG A 111 10.33 -12.92 -33.66
CA ARG A 111 9.13 -12.52 -34.42
C ARG A 111 8.55 -13.66 -35.28
N HIS A 112 9.40 -14.51 -35.86
CA HIS A 112 8.97 -15.63 -36.70
C HIS A 112 8.19 -16.73 -35.95
N VAL A 113 8.39 -16.88 -34.63
CA VAL A 113 7.71 -17.90 -33.81
C VAL A 113 6.27 -17.50 -33.49
N ILE A 114 6.00 -16.20 -33.42
CA ILE A 114 4.68 -15.65 -33.09
C ILE A 114 3.93 -15.15 -34.34
N ALA A 115 4.57 -15.14 -35.51
CA ALA A 115 4.00 -14.64 -36.76
C ALA A 115 2.84 -15.49 -37.29
N THR A 116 2.85 -16.81 -37.07
CA THR A 116 1.78 -17.72 -37.50
C THR A 116 0.88 -18.14 -36.34
N PRO A 117 -0.41 -18.45 -36.58
CA PRO A 117 -1.29 -19.02 -35.57
C PRO A 117 -0.70 -20.31 -34.97
N GLY A 118 -0.78 -20.42 -33.63
CA GLY A 118 -0.24 -21.57 -32.90
C GLY A 118 -0.12 -21.30 -31.40
N ILE A 119 0.27 -22.33 -30.65
CA ILE A 119 0.32 -22.33 -29.17
C ILE A 119 1.13 -21.15 -28.61
N GLU A 120 2.25 -20.80 -29.24
CA GLU A 120 3.09 -19.69 -28.78
C GLU A 120 2.42 -18.33 -28.99
N ARG A 121 1.64 -18.15 -30.07
CA ARG A 121 0.84 -16.93 -30.30
C ARG A 121 -0.34 -16.87 -29.33
N ASP A 122 -1.04 -17.97 -29.09
CA ASP A 122 -2.14 -18.05 -28.12
C ASP A 122 -1.67 -17.74 -26.69
N ARG A 123 -0.46 -18.17 -26.33
CA ARG A 123 0.20 -17.80 -25.07
C ARG A 123 0.42 -16.30 -24.94
N GLN A 124 0.70 -15.59 -26.03
CA GLN A 124 0.86 -14.14 -25.98
C GLN A 124 -0.46 -13.42 -25.69
N TYR A 125 -1.55 -13.86 -26.31
CA TYR A 125 -2.89 -13.40 -25.98
C TYR A 125 -3.26 -13.65 -24.52
N ALA A 126 -3.02 -14.87 -24.03
CA ALA A 126 -3.25 -15.21 -22.63
C ALA A 126 -2.38 -14.36 -21.68
N THR A 127 -1.11 -14.12 -22.04
CA THR A 127 -0.19 -13.28 -21.24
C THR A 127 -0.66 -11.83 -21.14
N ALA A 128 -1.15 -11.24 -22.24
CA ALA A 128 -1.72 -9.90 -22.22
C ALA A 128 -2.99 -9.82 -21.34
N GLY A 129 -3.88 -10.81 -21.46
CA GLY A 129 -5.08 -10.88 -20.60
C GLY A 129 -4.73 -11.04 -19.12
N VAL A 130 -3.76 -11.89 -18.79
CA VAL A 130 -3.23 -12.07 -17.42
C VAL A 130 -2.60 -10.78 -16.91
N TYR A 131 -1.84 -10.08 -17.75
CA TYR A 131 -1.25 -8.78 -17.40
C TYR A 131 -2.35 -7.78 -17.03
N ILE A 132 -3.38 -7.62 -17.85
CA ILE A 132 -4.51 -6.72 -17.58
C ILE A 132 -5.21 -7.10 -16.27
N ALA A 133 -5.57 -8.37 -16.10
CA ALA A 133 -6.30 -8.87 -14.93
C ALA A 133 -5.49 -8.76 -13.62
N SER A 134 -4.17 -8.79 -13.70
CA SER A 134 -3.27 -8.68 -12.54
C SER A 134 -2.93 -7.23 -12.18
N HIS A 135 -2.95 -6.31 -13.15
CA HIS A 135 -2.61 -4.91 -12.92
C HIS A 135 -3.82 -4.00 -12.73
N CYS A 136 -5.03 -4.47 -13.03
CA CYS A 136 -6.25 -3.72 -12.74
C CYS A 136 -6.66 -3.79 -11.26
N HIS A 137 -7.30 -2.72 -10.78
CA HIS A 137 -8.02 -2.72 -9.51
C HIS A 137 -9.47 -3.17 -9.68
N VAL A 138 -10.04 -2.91 -10.86
CA VAL A 138 -11.38 -3.33 -11.26
C VAL A 138 -11.28 -3.96 -12.64
N LEU A 139 -11.77 -5.18 -12.80
CA LEU A 139 -11.91 -5.78 -14.13
C LEU A 139 -13.34 -5.55 -14.63
N LEU A 140 -13.48 -4.85 -15.76
CA LEU A 140 -14.72 -4.70 -16.51
C LEU A 140 -14.83 -5.87 -17.49
N ALA A 141 -15.82 -6.73 -17.30
CA ALA A 141 -16.05 -7.89 -18.17
C ALA A 141 -17.35 -7.73 -18.97
N LEU A 142 -17.24 -7.77 -20.30
CA LEU A 142 -18.38 -7.97 -21.20
C LEU A 142 -18.45 -9.46 -21.54
N TRP A 143 -19.28 -10.20 -20.81
CA TRP A 143 -19.24 -11.67 -20.80
C TRP A 143 -20.64 -12.29 -20.69
N ASP A 144 -20.83 -13.42 -21.35
CA ASP A 144 -22.09 -14.18 -21.42
C ASP A 144 -22.35 -15.06 -20.18
N GLY A 145 -21.36 -15.20 -19.30
CA GLY A 145 -21.45 -16.02 -18.09
C GLY A 145 -21.06 -17.48 -18.30
N ASN A 146 -20.76 -17.90 -19.52
CA ASN A 146 -20.41 -19.29 -19.84
C ASN A 146 -18.92 -19.58 -19.66
N ASP A 147 -18.59 -20.84 -19.40
CA ASP A 147 -17.20 -21.31 -19.32
C ASP A 147 -16.46 -21.18 -20.65
N ALA A 148 -15.13 -21.13 -20.57
CA ALA A 148 -14.29 -20.92 -21.74
C ALA A 148 -14.31 -22.10 -22.72
N GLY A 149 -14.61 -21.83 -23.99
CA GLY A 149 -14.44 -22.79 -25.10
C GLY A 149 -13.03 -22.89 -25.69
N GLY A 150 -12.09 -22.03 -25.26
CA GLY A 150 -10.72 -21.96 -25.81
C GLY A 150 -9.71 -21.26 -24.88
N PHE A 151 -8.42 -21.40 -25.20
CA PHE A 151 -7.29 -20.86 -24.41
C PHE A 151 -7.14 -19.35 -24.61
N GLY A 152 -6.96 -18.58 -23.52
CA GLY A 152 -6.83 -17.13 -23.54
C GLY A 152 -8.14 -16.35 -23.76
N GLY A 153 -9.30 -17.01 -23.71
CA GLY A 153 -10.61 -16.36 -23.89
C GLY A 153 -11.10 -15.55 -22.67
N THR A 154 -12.12 -14.73 -22.88
CA THR A 154 -12.75 -13.83 -21.88
C THR A 154 -13.08 -14.55 -20.57
N ALA A 155 -13.72 -15.71 -20.64
CA ALA A 155 -14.09 -16.52 -19.47
C ALA A 155 -12.86 -17.02 -18.68
N GLN A 156 -11.73 -17.33 -19.34
CA GLN A 156 -10.50 -17.72 -18.63
C GLN A 156 -9.87 -16.54 -17.89
N ILE A 157 -9.90 -15.34 -18.49
CA ILE A 157 -9.38 -14.12 -17.85
C ILE A 157 -10.27 -13.71 -16.65
N VAL A 158 -11.59 -13.82 -16.79
CA VAL A 158 -12.54 -13.61 -15.68
C VAL A 158 -12.28 -14.62 -14.56
N SER A 159 -12.17 -15.91 -14.90
CA SER A 159 -11.87 -16.96 -13.92
C SER A 159 -10.52 -16.74 -13.24
N TYR A 160 -9.48 -16.36 -13.98
CA TYR A 160 -8.17 -16.01 -13.44
C TYR A 160 -8.21 -14.81 -12.50
N HIS A 161 -8.96 -13.76 -12.86
CA HIS A 161 -9.10 -12.60 -12.00
C HIS A 161 -9.80 -12.96 -10.68
N LEU A 162 -10.87 -13.76 -10.75
CA LEU A 162 -11.67 -14.15 -9.58
C LEU A 162 -11.02 -15.23 -8.72
N THR A 163 -10.31 -16.19 -9.32
CA THR A 163 -9.81 -17.41 -8.64
C THR A 163 -8.29 -17.56 -8.64
N GLY A 164 -7.57 -16.69 -9.34
CA GLY A 164 -6.10 -16.74 -9.46
C GLY A 164 -5.57 -17.88 -10.32
N MET A 165 -6.42 -18.78 -10.81
CA MET A 165 -6.00 -19.93 -11.60
C MET A 165 -6.27 -19.71 -13.08
N LEU A 166 -5.23 -19.86 -13.90
CA LEU A 166 -5.38 -19.93 -15.36
C LEU A 166 -5.13 -21.37 -15.82
N PRO A 167 -6.14 -22.12 -16.30
CA PRO A 167 -5.94 -23.46 -16.82
C PRO A 167 -5.02 -23.47 -18.06
N GLY A 168 -3.93 -24.24 -18.03
CA GLY A 168 -3.08 -24.53 -19.21
C GLY A 168 -1.82 -23.67 -19.38
N LEU A 169 -1.63 -22.58 -18.62
CA LEU A 169 -0.28 -22.02 -18.40
C LEU A 169 0.37 -22.81 -17.26
N VAL A 170 1.53 -23.44 -17.52
CA VAL A 170 2.38 -23.94 -16.43
C VAL A 170 3.00 -22.71 -15.75
N VAL A 171 2.23 -22.10 -14.85
CA VAL A 171 2.78 -21.13 -13.91
C VAL A 171 3.62 -21.97 -12.94
N ARG A 172 4.94 -21.74 -12.91
CA ARG A 172 5.89 -22.58 -12.15
C ARG A 172 5.50 -22.69 -10.68
N HIS A 173 4.77 -21.71 -10.16
CA HIS A 173 4.05 -21.79 -8.90
C HIS A 173 2.58 -21.43 -9.15
N PRO A 174 1.61 -22.36 -8.99
CA PRO A 174 0.20 -21.98 -9.07
C PRO A 174 0.00 -20.81 -8.10
N HIS A 175 -0.58 -19.71 -8.60
CA HIS A 175 -0.82 -18.53 -7.77
C HIS A 175 -1.59 -18.99 -6.52
N LYS A 176 -0.91 -19.07 -5.38
CA LYS A 176 -1.54 -19.31 -4.06
C LYS A 176 -2.39 -18.09 -3.63
N ARG A 177 -2.65 -17.16 -4.55
CA ARG A 177 -3.28 -15.85 -4.44
C ARG A 177 -4.72 -15.90 -3.93
N HIS A 178 -5.44 -16.99 -4.21
CA HIS A 178 -6.89 -17.06 -3.97
C HIS A 178 -7.39 -18.34 -3.28
N VAL A 179 -6.51 -19.32 -3.02
CA VAL A 179 -6.92 -20.58 -2.38
C VAL A 179 -7.01 -20.44 -0.86
N LEU A 180 -6.28 -19.48 -0.27
CA LEU A 180 -6.19 -19.30 1.19
C LEU A 180 -6.47 -17.86 1.67
N GLY A 181 -6.35 -16.85 0.80
CA GLY A 181 -6.90 -15.52 1.05
C GLY A 181 -8.25 -15.47 0.38
N GLY A 182 -9.34 -15.30 1.14
CA GLY A 182 -10.67 -15.10 0.55
C GLY A 182 -10.58 -14.03 -0.54
N GLY A 183 -11.19 -14.27 -1.70
CA GLY A 183 -11.32 -13.45 -2.91
C GLY A 183 -11.81 -12.00 -2.73
N THR A 184 -11.57 -11.42 -1.56
CA THR A 184 -11.66 -10.01 -1.14
C THR A 184 -10.78 -9.02 -1.92
N GLU A 185 -10.01 -9.46 -2.91
CA GLU A 185 -9.05 -8.61 -3.65
C GLU A 185 -9.37 -8.46 -5.14
N SER A 186 -10.26 -9.30 -5.68
CA SER A 186 -10.71 -9.23 -7.06
C SER A 186 -12.07 -8.57 -7.12
N LEU A 187 -12.15 -7.44 -7.81
CA LEU A 187 -13.40 -6.74 -8.05
C LEU A 187 -13.72 -6.75 -9.54
N LEU A 188 -14.75 -7.51 -9.89
CA LEU A 188 -15.26 -7.59 -11.25
C LEU A 188 -16.52 -6.73 -11.37
N TYR A 189 -16.59 -5.90 -12.41
CA TYR A 189 -17.85 -5.34 -12.88
C TYR A 189 -18.26 -6.11 -14.13
N HIS A 190 -19.32 -6.90 -14.00
CA HIS A 190 -19.81 -7.78 -15.06
C HIS A 190 -20.98 -7.10 -15.75
N ILE A 191 -20.88 -6.89 -17.06
CA ILE A 191 -22.00 -6.55 -17.95
C ILE A 191 -22.31 -7.79 -18.78
N VAL A 192 -23.52 -8.30 -18.65
CA VAL A 192 -23.97 -9.51 -19.34
C VAL A 192 -24.23 -9.19 -20.80
N CYS A 193 -23.55 -9.88 -21.71
CA CYS A 193 -23.78 -9.78 -23.14
C CYS A 193 -23.73 -11.15 -23.80
N SER A 194 -24.61 -11.38 -24.77
CA SER A 194 -24.60 -12.62 -25.55
C SER A 194 -23.68 -12.49 -26.75
N ARG A 195 -23.08 -13.62 -27.14
CA ARG A 195 -22.40 -13.74 -28.43
C ARG A 195 -23.45 -13.77 -29.55
N SER A 196 -23.06 -13.43 -30.78
CA SER A 196 -23.97 -13.42 -31.93
C SER A 196 -24.75 -14.74 -32.10
N ASP A 197 -24.10 -15.88 -31.85
CA ASP A 197 -24.68 -17.23 -31.95
C ASP A 197 -24.72 -17.99 -30.61
N GLY A 198 -24.52 -17.30 -29.48
CA GLY A 198 -24.34 -17.92 -28.16
C GLY A 198 -25.50 -17.66 -27.19
N ALA A 199 -25.94 -18.71 -26.48
CA ALA A 199 -26.86 -18.57 -25.36
C ALA A 199 -26.15 -18.01 -24.12
N LEU A 200 -26.86 -17.30 -23.25
CA LEU A 200 -26.34 -16.85 -21.96
C LEU A 200 -26.32 -17.99 -20.94
N ALA A 201 -25.46 -17.86 -19.92
CA ALA A 201 -25.50 -18.77 -18.79
C ALA A 201 -26.83 -18.67 -18.03
N SER A 202 -27.26 -19.81 -17.47
CA SER A 202 -28.53 -19.94 -16.75
C SER A 202 -28.65 -18.90 -15.62
N GLY A 203 -29.74 -18.13 -15.64
CA GLY A 203 -30.05 -17.15 -14.59
C GLY A 203 -29.54 -15.72 -14.83
N LEU A 204 -28.84 -15.47 -15.94
CA LEU A 204 -28.43 -14.12 -16.36
C LEU A 204 -29.35 -13.57 -17.46
N LEU A 205 -29.71 -12.30 -17.38
CA LEU A 205 -30.44 -11.61 -18.45
C LEU A 205 -29.51 -10.71 -19.27
N PRO A 206 -29.79 -10.51 -20.57
CA PRO A 206 -29.05 -9.57 -21.39
C PRO A 206 -29.02 -8.16 -20.76
N LEU A 207 -27.84 -7.52 -20.75
CA LEU A 207 -27.61 -6.16 -20.24
C LEU A 207 -27.78 -5.98 -18.72
N ASP A 208 -27.92 -7.08 -17.97
CA ASP A 208 -27.70 -7.07 -16.52
C ASP A 208 -26.27 -6.62 -16.23
N ALA A 209 -26.11 -5.79 -15.19
CA ALA A 209 -24.82 -5.26 -14.82
C ALA A 209 -24.68 -5.16 -13.30
N GLY A 210 -23.52 -5.58 -12.78
CA GLY A 210 -23.25 -5.50 -11.35
C GLY A 210 -21.85 -5.97 -10.96
N TRP A 211 -21.58 -5.84 -9.67
CA TRP A 211 -20.32 -6.16 -9.02
C TRP A 211 -20.26 -7.62 -8.60
N ARG A 212 -19.12 -8.27 -8.79
CA ARG A 212 -18.83 -9.64 -8.35
C ARG A 212 -17.45 -9.66 -7.70
N THR A 213 -17.26 -10.55 -6.72
CA THR A 213 -15.97 -10.76 -6.05
C THR A 213 -15.56 -12.23 -6.17
N GLY A 214 -14.30 -12.55 -5.87
CA GLY A 214 -13.85 -13.94 -5.92
C GLY A 214 -14.56 -14.87 -4.91
N ASP A 215 -14.99 -14.32 -3.77
CA ASP A 215 -15.67 -15.06 -2.71
C ASP A 215 -17.16 -15.25 -2.94
N ASP A 216 -17.80 -14.32 -3.67
CA ASP A 216 -19.23 -14.32 -3.91
C ASP A 216 -19.54 -14.32 -5.41
N PRO A 217 -20.07 -15.44 -5.94
CA PRO A 217 -20.45 -15.50 -7.35
C PRO A 217 -21.69 -14.65 -7.65
N ALA A 218 -22.45 -14.18 -6.67
CA ALA A 218 -23.64 -13.37 -6.89
C ALA A 218 -23.31 -11.98 -7.46
N MET A 219 -24.20 -11.47 -8.30
CA MET A 219 -24.10 -10.14 -8.86
C MET A 219 -24.78 -9.11 -7.95
N HIS A 220 -24.03 -8.10 -7.52
CA HIS A 220 -24.50 -7.05 -6.63
C HIS A 220 -24.65 -5.72 -7.36
N ALA A 221 -25.76 -5.01 -7.15
CA ALA A 221 -25.96 -3.69 -7.76
C ALA A 221 -25.00 -2.62 -7.21
N ARG A 222 -24.59 -2.74 -5.94
CA ARG A 222 -23.69 -1.81 -5.25
C ARG A 222 -22.29 -2.42 -5.12
N MET A 223 -21.28 -1.55 -5.15
CA MET A 223 -19.90 -1.97 -4.87
C MET A 223 -19.82 -2.40 -3.40
N PRO A 224 -19.09 -3.49 -3.07
CA PRO A 224 -18.89 -3.86 -1.68
C PRO A 224 -18.19 -2.74 -0.90
N GLU A 225 -18.60 -2.51 0.35
CA GLU A 225 -18.15 -1.38 1.19
C GLU A 225 -16.63 -1.36 1.39
N ASP A 226 -15.99 -2.52 1.48
CA ASP A 226 -14.55 -2.61 1.67
C ASP A 226 -13.76 -2.05 0.47
N PHE A 227 -14.22 -2.31 -0.75
CA PHE A 227 -13.61 -1.74 -1.96
C PHE A 227 -13.89 -0.24 -2.07
N GLU A 228 -15.08 0.21 -1.68
CA GLU A 228 -15.37 1.64 -1.60
C GLU A 228 -14.40 2.34 -0.63
N LEU A 229 -14.17 1.76 0.55
CA LEU A 229 -13.23 2.26 1.54
C LEU A 229 -11.80 2.26 1.01
N MET A 230 -11.38 1.22 0.28
CA MET A 230 -10.05 1.16 -0.36
C MET A 230 -9.85 2.30 -1.36
N PHE A 231 -10.79 2.51 -2.27
CA PHE A 231 -10.70 3.58 -3.26
C PHE A 231 -10.81 4.98 -2.63
N ALA A 232 -11.62 5.13 -1.57
CA ALA A 232 -11.66 6.36 -0.79
C ALA A 232 -10.31 6.68 -0.11
N ARG A 233 -9.57 5.67 0.37
CA ARG A 233 -8.22 5.85 0.93
C ARG A 233 -7.20 6.26 -0.14
N MET A 234 -7.30 5.71 -1.36
CA MET A 234 -6.50 6.18 -2.50
C MET A 234 -6.78 7.65 -2.84
N ALA A 235 -8.06 8.04 -2.85
CA ALA A 235 -8.47 9.44 -3.05
C ALA A 235 -7.93 10.37 -1.96
N GLU A 236 -7.97 9.92 -0.70
CA GLU A 236 -7.41 10.66 0.43
C GLU A 236 -5.89 10.84 0.31
N PHE A 237 -5.14 9.81 -0.07
CA PHE A 237 -3.70 9.92 -0.33
C PHE A 237 -3.40 10.96 -1.42
N ASN A 238 -4.10 10.87 -2.55
CA ASN A 238 -3.99 11.84 -3.64
C ASN A 238 -4.32 13.28 -3.20
N LEU A 239 -5.30 13.46 -2.32
CA LEU A 239 -5.64 14.77 -1.76
C LEU A 239 -4.52 15.31 -0.85
N GLU A 240 -3.95 14.48 0.03
CA GLU A 240 -2.86 14.90 0.92
C GLU A 240 -1.59 15.22 0.14
N CYS A 241 -1.26 14.45 -0.90
CA CYS A 241 -0.17 14.75 -1.83
C CYS A 241 -0.35 16.12 -2.48
N ARG A 242 -1.55 16.42 -3.00
CA ARG A 242 -1.85 17.74 -3.59
C ARG A 242 -1.76 18.87 -2.56
N ARG A 243 -2.33 18.66 -1.37
CA ARG A 243 -2.32 19.64 -0.28
C ARG A 243 -0.91 20.02 0.16
N HIS A 244 0.03 19.07 0.07
CA HIS A 244 1.40 19.23 0.53
C HIS A 244 2.44 19.29 -0.59
N ALA A 245 2.02 19.42 -1.85
CA ALA A 245 2.88 19.34 -3.03
C ALA A 245 4.14 20.21 -2.93
N ALA A 246 4.00 21.50 -2.64
CA ALA A 246 5.13 22.42 -2.53
C ALA A 246 6.14 22.05 -1.43
N ARG A 247 5.67 21.42 -0.33
CA ARG A 247 6.55 20.99 0.77
C ARG A 247 7.21 19.66 0.50
N ILE A 248 6.53 18.80 -0.27
CA ILE A 248 7.08 17.53 -0.76
C ILE A 248 8.21 17.86 -1.75
N GLU A 249 7.95 18.70 -2.74
CA GLU A 249 8.94 19.09 -3.75
C GLU A 249 10.18 19.78 -3.15
N ALA A 250 10.00 20.62 -2.12
CA ALA A 250 11.10 21.28 -1.43
C ALA A 250 11.90 20.36 -0.46
N ALA A 251 11.39 19.16 -0.15
CA ALA A 251 12.06 18.27 0.78
C ALA A 251 13.16 17.44 0.10
N PRO A 252 14.30 17.20 0.77
CA PRO A 252 15.39 16.42 0.19
C PRO A 252 14.92 15.00 -0.13
N ALA A 253 15.33 14.49 -1.29
CA ALA A 253 15.08 13.10 -1.66
C ALA A 253 15.84 12.16 -0.72
N THR A 254 15.16 11.10 -0.27
CA THR A 254 15.71 10.08 0.63
C THR A 254 16.37 8.90 -0.10
N LEU A 255 16.05 8.71 -1.38
CA LEU A 255 16.82 7.89 -2.31
C LEU A 255 17.81 8.80 -3.05
N HIS A 256 19.06 8.37 -3.13
CA HIS A 256 20.18 9.11 -3.72
C HIS A 256 20.62 8.57 -5.08
N GLY A 257 19.93 7.55 -5.61
CA GLY A 257 20.10 7.08 -6.98
C GLY A 257 19.59 8.07 -8.02
N THR A 258 20.15 8.03 -9.23
CA THR A 258 19.63 8.81 -10.36
C THR A 258 18.33 8.15 -10.83
N PRO A 259 17.17 8.84 -10.80
CA PRO A 259 15.92 8.24 -11.26
C PRO A 259 16.06 7.82 -12.72
N CYS A 260 15.84 6.55 -13.04
CA CYS A 260 15.71 6.12 -14.42
C CYS A 260 14.25 6.29 -14.87
N ALA A 261 14.01 6.33 -16.18
CA ALA A 261 12.65 6.46 -16.71
C ALA A 261 11.71 5.35 -16.19
N ALA A 262 12.26 4.16 -15.91
CA ALA A 262 11.51 3.00 -15.40
C ALA A 262 11.14 3.10 -13.90
N THR A 263 11.83 3.92 -13.11
CA THR A 263 11.55 4.09 -11.66
C THR A 263 11.03 5.47 -11.27
N ALA A 264 11.06 6.45 -12.17
CA ALA A 264 10.66 7.83 -11.88
C ALA A 264 9.29 7.95 -11.19
N THR A 265 8.27 7.22 -11.67
CA THR A 265 6.93 7.25 -11.07
C THR A 265 6.92 6.62 -9.68
N ILE A 266 7.60 5.48 -9.49
CA ILE A 266 7.69 4.81 -8.19
C ILE A 266 8.41 5.70 -7.19
N GLU A 267 9.52 6.32 -7.59
CA GLU A 267 10.32 7.21 -6.75
C GLU A 267 9.57 8.50 -6.39
N GLN A 268 8.81 9.09 -7.32
CA GLN A 268 7.95 10.24 -7.04
C GLN A 268 6.88 9.91 -5.98
N VAL A 269 6.24 8.76 -6.12
CA VAL A 269 5.19 8.32 -5.17
C VAL A 269 5.82 7.95 -3.83
N PHE A 270 6.98 7.29 -3.84
CA PHE A 270 7.77 6.99 -2.66
C PHE A 270 8.11 8.26 -1.88
N HIS A 271 8.66 9.27 -2.55
CA HIS A 271 9.05 10.54 -1.95
C HIS A 271 7.84 11.20 -1.24
N ALA A 272 6.71 11.28 -1.95
CA ALA A 272 5.47 11.82 -1.38
C ALA A 272 4.99 11.01 -0.17
N ALA A 273 5.02 9.67 -0.24
CA ALA A 273 4.60 8.79 0.85
C ALA A 273 5.51 8.89 2.07
N ASP A 274 6.83 8.91 1.89
CA ASP A 274 7.83 9.03 2.96
C ASP A 274 7.71 10.38 3.69
N TRP A 275 7.58 11.48 2.93
CA TRP A 275 7.36 12.79 3.51
C TRP A 275 6.08 12.85 4.34
N LEU A 276 4.96 12.34 3.79
CA LEU A 276 3.68 12.31 4.50
C LEU A 276 3.76 11.42 5.76
N ALA A 277 4.45 10.29 5.69
CA ALA A 277 4.67 9.42 6.84
C ALA A 277 5.41 10.17 7.96
N VAL A 278 6.49 10.88 7.64
CA VAL A 278 7.26 11.67 8.62
C VAL A 278 6.42 12.81 9.20
N HIS A 279 5.66 13.53 8.38
CA HIS A 279 4.78 14.63 8.80
C HIS A 279 3.69 14.17 9.77
N PHE A 280 2.96 13.09 9.45
CA PHE A 280 1.94 12.56 10.35
C PHE A 280 2.53 11.90 11.59
N ARG A 281 3.72 11.27 11.49
CA ARG A 281 4.46 10.78 12.66
C ARG A 281 4.73 11.90 13.66
N GLN A 282 5.21 13.05 13.19
CA GLN A 282 5.49 14.20 14.05
C GLN A 282 4.22 14.69 14.75
N ARG A 283 3.08 14.74 14.05
CA ARG A 283 1.79 15.12 14.64
C ARG A 283 1.29 14.13 15.69
N VAL A 284 1.43 12.82 15.44
CA VAL A 284 1.09 11.80 16.43
C VAL A 284 1.96 11.90 17.67
N LEU A 285 3.28 12.05 17.49
CA LEU A 285 4.20 12.20 18.61
C LEU A 285 3.97 13.51 19.38
N LEU A 286 3.63 14.59 18.68
CA LEU A 286 3.27 15.86 19.32
C LEU A 286 1.96 15.74 20.10
N ALA A 287 0.91 15.15 19.52
CA ALA A 287 -0.35 14.91 20.21
C ALA A 287 -0.14 14.05 21.45
N LEU A 288 0.62 12.96 21.32
CA LEU A 288 0.99 12.09 22.45
C LEU A 288 1.76 12.88 23.52
N ARG A 289 2.76 13.67 23.13
CA ARG A 289 3.53 14.51 24.06
C ARG A 289 2.62 15.49 24.80
N ILE A 290 1.71 16.17 24.10
CA ILE A 290 0.77 17.12 24.70
C ILE A 290 -0.15 16.39 25.68
N THR A 291 -0.80 15.30 25.27
CA THR A 291 -1.74 14.55 26.12
C THR A 291 -1.06 14.08 27.41
N TYR A 292 0.15 13.51 27.33
CA TYR A 292 0.85 13.03 28.52
C TYR A 292 1.43 14.17 29.37
N THR A 293 1.86 15.28 28.76
CA THR A 293 2.29 16.47 29.52
C THR A 293 1.11 17.08 30.28
N VAL A 294 -0.04 17.20 29.63
CA VAL A 294 -1.29 17.66 30.23
C VAL A 294 -1.73 16.72 31.35
N ALA A 295 -1.64 15.40 31.17
CA ALA A 295 -1.96 14.43 32.21
C ALA A 295 -1.04 14.54 33.44
N ALA A 296 0.27 14.75 33.24
CA ALA A 296 1.19 15.01 34.34
C ALA A 296 0.85 16.31 35.08
N LEU A 297 0.66 17.41 34.35
CA LEU A 297 0.29 18.70 34.94
C LEU A 297 -1.05 18.63 35.67
N MET A 298 -2.00 17.87 35.14
CA MET A 298 -3.31 17.64 35.76
C MET A 298 -3.17 16.90 37.10
N GLY A 299 -2.37 15.83 37.14
CA GLY A 299 -2.08 15.09 38.39
C GLY A 299 -1.33 15.95 39.42
N ILE A 300 -0.35 16.75 38.97
CA ILE A 300 0.39 17.68 39.81
C ILE A 300 -0.56 18.75 40.38
N ALA A 301 -1.36 19.41 39.53
CA ALA A 301 -2.32 20.43 39.96
C ALA A 301 -3.32 19.87 40.98
N PHE A 302 -3.81 18.64 40.79
CA PHE A 302 -4.68 17.98 41.76
C PHE A 302 -3.97 17.69 43.08
N THR A 303 -2.70 17.28 43.04
CA THR A 303 -1.89 17.03 44.25
C THR A 303 -1.71 18.30 45.07
N PHE A 304 -1.40 19.43 44.41
CA PHE A 304 -1.28 20.74 45.07
C PHE A 304 -2.61 21.21 45.63
N TYR A 305 -3.71 21.05 44.89
CA TYR A 305 -5.06 21.35 45.37
C TYR A 305 -5.43 20.55 46.63
N ALA A 306 -5.06 19.26 46.69
CA ALA A 306 -5.39 18.39 47.80
C ALA A 306 -4.55 18.62 49.07
N HIS A 307 -3.31 19.08 48.94
CA HIS A 307 -2.35 19.13 50.06
C HIS A 307 -1.94 20.55 50.48
N VAL A 308 -2.11 21.57 49.63
CA VAL A 308 -1.74 22.95 49.94
C VAL A 308 -3.00 23.79 50.17
N PRO A 309 -3.34 24.11 51.43
CA PRO A 309 -4.47 24.99 51.73
C PRO A 309 -4.15 26.39 51.19
N THR A 310 -5.09 27.03 50.47
CA THR A 310 -5.09 28.42 49.92
C THR A 310 -5.17 28.57 48.39
N HIS A 311 -5.23 27.49 47.61
CA HIS A 311 -5.22 27.57 46.13
C HIS A 311 -6.44 26.93 45.44
N ASP A 312 -7.65 27.37 45.82
CA ASP A 312 -8.91 26.88 45.25
C ASP A 312 -9.01 27.09 43.72
N SER A 313 -8.26 28.05 43.16
CA SER A 313 -8.19 28.29 41.72
C SER A 313 -7.56 27.15 40.91
N LEU A 314 -6.83 26.22 41.54
CA LEU A 314 -6.20 25.08 40.87
C LEU A 314 -7.21 24.11 40.24
N ILE A 315 -8.45 24.08 40.74
CA ILE A 315 -9.50 23.25 40.13
C ILE A 315 -9.88 23.75 38.73
N TYR A 316 -9.87 25.06 38.49
CA TYR A 316 -10.10 25.62 37.17
C TYR A 316 -8.95 25.31 36.21
N LEU A 317 -7.70 25.32 36.71
CA LEU A 317 -6.55 24.89 35.94
C LEU A 317 -6.64 23.39 35.56
N PHE A 318 -7.06 22.54 36.50
CA PHE A 318 -7.32 21.13 36.25
C PHE A 318 -8.37 20.93 35.14
N LEU A 319 -9.49 21.65 35.21
CA LEU A 319 -10.56 21.58 34.20
C LEU A 319 -10.09 22.06 32.82
N LEU A 320 -9.30 23.14 32.76
CA LEU A 320 -8.72 23.65 31.52
C LEU A 320 -7.75 22.63 30.89
N LEU A 321 -6.89 22.01 31.70
CA LEU A 321 -5.98 20.95 31.26
C LEU A 321 -6.76 19.74 30.74
N PHE A 322 -7.78 19.30 31.47
CA PHE A 322 -8.65 18.20 31.03
C PHE A 322 -9.32 18.49 29.68
N ALA A 323 -9.93 19.67 29.54
CA ALA A 323 -10.55 20.11 28.29
C ALA A 323 -9.54 20.15 27.12
N THR A 324 -8.31 20.62 27.38
CA THR A 324 -7.23 20.65 26.38
C THR A 324 -6.82 19.23 25.95
N GLY A 325 -6.67 18.32 26.91
CA GLY A 325 -6.36 16.91 26.64
C GLY A 325 -7.44 16.23 25.79
N GLY A 326 -8.71 16.46 26.15
CA GLY A 326 -9.87 15.96 25.40
C GLY A 326 -9.95 16.54 23.98
N ALA A 327 -9.72 17.85 23.81
CA ALA A 327 -9.72 18.49 22.51
C ALA A 327 -8.63 17.94 21.57
N VAL A 328 -7.41 17.73 22.09
CA VAL A 328 -6.30 17.13 21.34
C VAL A 328 -6.61 15.68 20.94
N ALA A 329 -7.17 14.88 21.86
CA ALA A 329 -7.55 13.51 21.59
C ALA A 329 -8.65 13.42 20.52
N LEU A 330 -9.67 14.28 20.61
CA LEU A 330 -10.76 14.36 19.63
C LEU A 330 -10.23 14.78 18.25
N LEU A 331 -9.35 15.79 18.20
CA LEU A 331 -8.75 16.25 16.95
C LEU A 331 -7.88 15.15 16.31
N ALA A 332 -7.06 14.46 17.10
CA ALA A 332 -6.21 13.38 16.62
C ALA A 332 -7.04 12.20 16.07
N ARG A 333 -8.14 11.83 16.76
CA ARG A 333 -9.09 10.79 16.30
C ARG A 333 -9.81 11.23 15.02
N ARG A 334 -10.42 12.42 15.00
CA ARG A 334 -11.16 12.95 13.83
C ARG A 334 -10.29 13.09 12.59
N ARG A 335 -9.02 13.45 12.74
CA ARG A 335 -8.09 13.61 11.61
C ARG A 335 -7.38 12.31 11.22
N GLY A 336 -7.53 11.24 12.00
CA GLY A 336 -6.94 9.93 11.71
C GLY A 336 -5.41 9.94 11.57
N TRP A 337 -4.70 10.82 12.30
CA TRP A 337 -3.25 11.01 12.11
C TRP A 337 -2.44 9.72 12.32
N HIS A 338 -2.84 8.88 13.27
CA HIS A 338 -2.16 7.61 13.55
C HIS A 338 -2.30 6.61 12.41
N ARG A 339 -3.52 6.41 11.90
CA ARG A 339 -3.77 5.60 10.72
C ARG A 339 -2.92 6.10 9.54
N LYS A 340 -3.01 7.39 9.21
CA LYS A 340 -2.24 8.01 8.12
C LYS A 340 -0.73 7.78 8.24
N TYR A 341 -0.20 7.94 9.45
CA TYR A 341 1.22 7.67 9.71
C TYR A 341 1.61 6.22 9.39
N LEU A 342 0.86 5.24 9.91
CA LEU A 342 1.16 3.82 9.69
C LEU A 342 1.02 3.44 8.21
N ASP A 343 -0.06 3.92 7.59
CA ASP A 343 -0.45 3.66 6.21
C ASP A 343 0.58 4.20 5.21
N TYR A 344 0.99 5.47 5.36
CA TYR A 344 1.98 6.08 4.48
C TYR A 344 3.38 5.53 4.71
N ARG A 345 3.71 5.12 5.95
CA ARG A 345 4.98 4.44 6.23
C ARG A 345 5.02 3.08 5.54
N ALA A 346 3.96 2.28 5.66
CA ALA A 346 3.89 0.97 4.99
C ALA A 346 3.98 1.12 3.46
N LEU A 347 3.29 2.12 2.88
CA LEU A 347 3.40 2.44 1.47
C LEU A 347 4.82 2.86 1.05
N ALA A 348 5.46 3.75 1.83
CA ALA A 348 6.82 4.20 1.54
C ALA A 348 7.83 3.04 1.57
N GLU A 349 7.79 2.18 2.59
CA GLU A 349 8.68 1.02 2.64
C GLU A 349 8.44 0.03 1.50
N GLY A 350 7.17 -0.19 1.12
CA GLY A 350 6.81 -1.03 -0.03
C GLY A 350 7.37 -0.49 -1.36
N LEU A 351 7.14 0.79 -1.64
CA LEU A 351 7.64 1.44 -2.85
C LEU A 351 9.17 1.54 -2.89
N ARG A 352 9.83 1.69 -1.74
CA ARG A 352 11.30 1.70 -1.63
C ARG A 352 11.89 0.38 -2.09
N ILE A 353 11.37 -0.73 -1.57
CA ILE A 353 11.81 -2.09 -1.92
C ILE A 353 11.52 -2.36 -3.40
N GLN A 354 10.34 -1.94 -3.87
CA GLN A 354 9.96 -2.08 -5.27
C GLN A 354 10.89 -1.31 -6.23
N SER A 355 11.24 -0.06 -5.89
CA SER A 355 12.22 0.72 -6.65
C SER A 355 13.59 0.03 -6.67
N CYS A 356 14.05 -0.48 -5.53
CA CYS A 356 15.33 -1.20 -5.43
C CYS A 356 15.33 -2.48 -6.28
N TRP A 357 14.26 -3.26 -6.26
CA TRP A 357 14.13 -4.47 -7.09
C TRP A 357 14.15 -4.15 -8.58
N ARG A 358 13.39 -3.12 -9.01
CA ARG A 358 13.40 -2.68 -10.40
C ARG A 358 14.78 -2.17 -10.84
N ARG A 359 15.45 -1.35 -10.04
CA ARG A 359 16.82 -0.87 -10.32
C ARG A 359 17.87 -1.99 -10.33
N ALA A 360 17.67 -3.04 -9.53
CA ALA A 360 18.55 -4.21 -9.50
C ALA A 360 18.34 -5.16 -10.69
N GLY A 361 17.38 -4.89 -11.57
CA GLY A 361 17.01 -5.80 -12.66
C GLY A 361 16.44 -7.11 -12.14
N ILE A 362 15.87 -7.10 -10.92
CA ILE A 362 15.08 -8.21 -10.42
C ILE A 362 13.76 -8.08 -11.16
N ALA A 363 13.74 -8.62 -12.39
CA ALA A 363 12.53 -8.71 -13.18
C ALA A 363 11.57 -9.54 -12.34
N PRO A 364 10.45 -8.94 -11.91
CA PRO A 364 9.43 -9.73 -11.33
C PRO A 364 8.95 -10.64 -12.45
N ASP A 365 9.16 -11.95 -12.32
CA ASP A 365 8.34 -12.89 -13.05
C ASP A 365 6.86 -12.49 -12.83
N ALA A 366 5.94 -12.86 -13.72
CA ALA A 366 4.50 -12.70 -13.45
C ALA A 366 4.07 -13.33 -12.09
N ASP A 367 4.95 -14.13 -11.48
CA ASP A 367 4.87 -14.74 -10.16
C ASP A 367 5.43 -13.85 -9.01
N HIS A 368 6.33 -12.90 -9.29
CA HIS A 368 7.16 -12.17 -8.32
C HIS A 368 6.87 -10.65 -8.23
N GLU A 369 6.18 -10.03 -9.21
CA GLU A 369 5.71 -8.62 -9.06
C GLU A 369 4.70 -8.50 -7.90
N PHE A 370 4.19 -9.66 -7.51
CA PHE A 370 3.12 -9.90 -6.55
C PHE A 370 3.62 -10.56 -5.26
N ALA A 371 4.94 -10.59 -4.99
CA ALA A 371 5.44 -10.97 -3.65
C ALA A 371 4.83 -10.07 -2.54
N HIS A 372 4.45 -8.84 -2.90
CA HIS A 372 3.67 -7.91 -2.08
C HIS A 372 2.22 -8.37 -1.77
N ASP A 373 1.68 -9.35 -2.49
CA ASP A 373 0.32 -9.87 -2.29
C ASP A 373 0.27 -10.93 -1.18
N ASN A 374 1.24 -11.86 -1.12
CA ASN A 374 1.38 -12.79 0.01
C ASN A 374 1.62 -12.05 1.34
N PHE A 375 2.24 -10.87 1.25
CA PHE A 375 2.67 -10.02 2.35
C PHE A 375 1.51 -9.39 3.17
N LEU A 376 0.34 -9.14 2.54
CA LEU A 376 -0.80 -8.46 3.18
C LEU A 376 -2.08 -9.31 3.22
N GLN A 377 -2.08 -10.48 2.57
CA GLN A 377 -3.25 -11.35 2.43
C GLN A 377 -3.82 -11.88 3.74
N LYS A 378 -3.00 -12.11 4.76
CA LYS A 378 -3.47 -12.87 5.91
C LYS A 378 -4.54 -12.16 6.73
N GLN A 379 -4.55 -10.83 6.86
CA GLN A 379 -5.20 -10.24 8.06
C GLN A 379 -5.88 -8.86 7.96
N ASN A 380 -5.95 -8.12 6.81
CA ASN A 380 -6.88 -6.97 6.72
C ASN A 380 -7.10 -6.39 5.30
N ILE A 381 -8.36 -6.34 4.84
CA ILE A 381 -8.78 -5.67 3.58
C ILE A 381 -8.39 -4.19 3.57
N GLU A 382 -8.30 -3.59 4.76
CA GLU A 382 -7.88 -2.22 4.97
C GLU A 382 -6.48 -1.84 4.44
N LEU A 383 -5.60 -2.81 4.19
CA LEU A 383 -4.28 -2.59 3.60
C LEU A 383 -4.28 -2.78 2.07
N GLY A 384 -5.41 -3.20 1.49
CA GLY A 384 -5.57 -3.39 0.05
C GLY A 384 -5.30 -2.14 -0.77
N TRP A 385 -5.63 -0.95 -0.25
CA TRP A 385 -5.39 0.30 -0.97
C TRP A 385 -3.89 0.59 -1.17
N ILE A 386 -3.02 0.19 -0.22
CA ILE A 386 -1.55 0.35 -0.35
C ILE A 386 -1.05 -0.44 -1.55
N ARG A 387 -1.53 -1.68 -1.70
CA ARG A 387 -1.19 -2.55 -2.84
C ARG A 387 -1.68 -1.98 -4.15
N ASN A 388 -2.91 -1.46 -4.19
CA ASN A 388 -3.41 -0.78 -5.39
C ASN A 388 -2.52 0.40 -5.78
N VAL A 389 -2.06 1.21 -4.82
CA VAL A 389 -1.11 2.29 -5.12
C VAL A 389 0.22 1.76 -5.66
N MET A 390 0.77 0.71 -5.06
CA MET A 390 2.01 0.09 -5.54
C MET A 390 1.85 -0.48 -6.95
N ARG A 391 0.77 -1.22 -7.22
CA ARG A 391 0.42 -1.73 -8.57
C ARG A 391 0.24 -0.60 -9.57
N ALA A 392 -0.45 0.48 -9.21
CA ALA A 392 -0.64 1.61 -10.09
C ALA A 392 0.65 2.39 -10.36
N ALA A 393 1.55 2.51 -9.39
CA ALA A 393 2.88 3.10 -9.59
C ALA A 393 3.76 2.24 -10.52
N SER A 394 3.42 0.96 -10.65
CA SER A 394 4.12 -0.04 -11.47
C SER A 394 3.73 -0.04 -12.93
N LEU A 395 2.60 0.59 -13.28
CA LEU A 395 1.96 0.54 -14.61
C LEU A 395 2.72 1.22 -15.75
N TYR A 396 3.97 1.59 -15.58
CA TYR A 396 4.66 2.37 -16.60
C TYR A 396 5.13 1.53 -17.79
N PRO A 397 5.03 2.06 -19.03
CA PRO A 397 5.43 1.37 -20.24
C PRO A 397 6.92 1.16 -20.24
N SER A 398 7.33 -0.11 -20.23
CA SER A 398 8.68 -0.47 -20.62
C SER A 398 8.71 -0.51 -22.13
N THR A 399 8.72 0.65 -22.81
CA THR A 399 8.87 0.66 -24.27
C THR A 399 10.21 0.03 -24.67
N HIS A 400 11.22 0.09 -23.80
CA HIS A 400 12.32 -0.85 -23.72
C HIS A 400 12.80 -0.93 -22.26
N PRO A 401 12.64 -2.05 -21.54
CA PRO A 401 13.40 -2.26 -20.32
C PRO A 401 14.85 -2.51 -20.77
N GLU A 402 15.68 -1.47 -20.78
CA GLU A 402 17.12 -1.73 -20.69
C GLU A 402 17.32 -2.52 -19.40
N GLU A 403 17.71 -3.80 -19.51
CA GLU A 403 18.01 -4.58 -18.34
C GLU A 403 19.09 -3.85 -17.55
N PRO A 404 18.84 -3.52 -16.27
CA PRO A 404 19.81 -2.79 -15.48
C PRO A 404 21.11 -3.58 -15.42
N GLY A 405 22.17 -2.99 -15.99
CA GLY A 405 23.49 -3.61 -16.00
C GLY A 405 24.05 -3.78 -14.59
N ASP A 406 25.14 -4.53 -14.47
CA ASP A 406 25.76 -4.87 -13.17
C ASP A 406 26.20 -3.62 -12.36
N ALA A 407 26.39 -2.48 -13.02
CA ALA A 407 26.65 -1.20 -12.35
C ALA A 407 25.45 -0.72 -11.51
N ALA A 408 24.23 -0.82 -12.03
CA ALA A 408 23.01 -0.45 -11.32
C ALA A 408 22.75 -1.37 -10.13
N LEU A 409 23.06 -2.67 -10.27
CA LEU A 409 23.00 -3.63 -9.16
C LEU A 409 23.94 -3.25 -8.01
N LYS A 410 25.19 -2.87 -8.32
CA LYS A 410 26.16 -2.42 -7.31
C LYS A 410 25.74 -1.12 -6.63
N GLU A 411 25.17 -0.18 -7.38
CA GLU A 411 24.62 1.06 -6.85
C GLU A 411 23.48 0.78 -5.87
N VAL A 412 22.54 -0.10 -6.23
CA VAL A 412 21.45 -0.52 -5.34
C VAL A 412 22.01 -1.20 -4.08
N ILE A 413 23.02 -2.06 -4.19
CA ILE A 413 23.62 -2.72 -3.01
C ILE A 413 24.22 -1.68 -2.05
N GLU A 414 25.00 -0.72 -2.55
CA GLU A 414 25.64 0.30 -1.72
C GLU A 414 24.65 1.35 -1.17
N GLU A 415 23.60 1.70 -1.91
CA GLU A 415 22.58 2.66 -1.47
C GLU A 415 21.55 2.03 -0.53
N TRP A 416 20.99 0.88 -0.92
CA TRP A 416 19.90 0.22 -0.20
C TRP A 416 20.42 -0.53 1.02
N VAL A 417 21.37 -1.46 0.84
CA VAL A 417 21.92 -2.26 1.94
C VAL A 417 22.96 -1.43 2.69
N GLY A 418 23.90 -0.85 1.94
CA GLY A 418 25.01 -0.05 2.46
C GLY A 418 26.02 -0.86 3.25
N ARG A 419 26.74 -0.16 4.13
CA ARG A 419 27.84 -0.71 4.93
C ARG A 419 27.71 -0.24 6.37
N SER A 420 28.14 -1.10 7.29
CA SER A 420 28.09 -0.82 8.73
C SER A 420 28.87 0.48 9.04
N GLY A 421 28.26 1.35 9.84
CA GLY A 421 28.84 2.62 10.27
C GLY A 421 29.14 3.67 9.18
N THR A 422 28.69 3.48 7.94
CA THR A 422 29.09 4.35 6.82
C THR A 422 27.95 4.78 5.89
N SER A 423 27.06 3.87 5.51
CA SER A 423 26.00 4.21 4.54
C SER A 423 24.80 3.25 4.57
N GLY A 424 23.72 3.67 3.91
CA GLY A 424 22.55 2.85 3.60
C GLY A 424 21.66 2.52 4.80
N GLN A 425 20.80 1.52 4.63
CA GLN A 425 19.84 1.12 5.66
C GLN A 425 20.51 0.48 6.87
N LEU A 426 21.66 -0.18 6.68
CA LEU A 426 22.39 -0.80 7.78
C LEU A 426 22.85 0.24 8.81
N GLU A 427 23.49 1.33 8.37
CA GLU A 427 23.88 2.44 9.24
C GLU A 427 22.65 3.13 9.89
N TYR A 428 21.58 3.32 9.10
CA TYR A 428 20.34 3.90 9.63
C TYR A 428 19.78 3.08 10.81
N TYR A 429 19.71 1.75 10.67
CA TYR A 429 19.21 0.87 11.72
C TYR A 429 20.16 0.75 12.92
N GLU A 430 21.47 0.76 12.70
CA GLU A 430 22.49 0.82 13.76
C GLU A 430 22.33 2.08 14.61
N ARG A 431 22.31 3.25 13.96
CA ARG A 431 22.15 4.55 14.61
C ARG A 431 20.83 4.63 15.36
N LYS A 432 19.72 4.24 14.75
CA LYS A 432 18.39 4.30 15.39
C LYS A 432 18.29 3.34 16.57
N THR A 433 18.89 2.16 16.49
CA THR A 433 18.95 1.22 17.61
C THR A 433 19.74 1.81 18.78
N ALA A 434 20.90 2.42 18.53
CA ALA A 434 21.73 3.05 19.55
C ALA A 434 21.01 4.24 20.22
N GLU A 435 20.46 5.17 19.42
CA GLU A 435 19.70 6.34 19.89
C GLU A 435 18.52 5.93 20.77
N ARG A 436 17.71 4.96 20.30
CA ARG A 436 16.52 4.50 21.04
C ARG A 436 16.87 3.74 22.30
N THR A 437 17.93 2.94 22.28
CA THR A 437 18.42 2.23 23.47
C THR A 437 18.92 3.22 24.52
N ALA A 438 19.60 4.30 24.13
CA ALA A 438 20.02 5.36 25.04
C ALA A 438 18.82 6.08 25.69
N LEU A 439 17.82 6.48 24.89
CA LEU A 439 16.60 7.09 25.40
C LEU A 439 15.80 6.16 26.34
N HIS A 440 15.79 4.86 26.06
CA HIS A 440 15.14 3.88 26.93
C HIS A 440 15.86 3.77 28.29
N ARG A 441 17.20 3.78 28.30
CA ARG A 441 17.99 3.81 29.54
C ARG A 441 17.67 5.04 30.39
N ILE A 442 17.55 6.22 29.78
CA ILE A 442 17.15 7.45 30.50
C ILE A 442 15.75 7.29 31.10
N THR A 443 14.81 6.73 30.33
CA THR A 443 13.44 6.48 30.80
C THR A 443 13.42 5.55 32.01
N ALA A 444 14.17 4.44 31.93
CA ALA A 444 14.30 3.50 33.04
C ALA A 444 14.97 4.15 34.26
N ALA A 445 16.00 4.97 34.06
CA ALA A 445 16.67 5.69 35.15
C ALA A 445 15.71 6.64 35.88
N VAL A 446 14.88 7.40 35.15
CA VAL A 446 13.84 8.26 35.74
C VAL A 446 12.87 7.43 36.59
N GLY A 447 12.43 6.26 36.11
CA GLY A 447 11.59 5.35 36.89
C GLY A 447 12.25 4.88 38.19
N HIS A 448 13.52 4.48 38.14
CA HIS A 448 14.27 4.04 39.33
C HIS A 448 14.51 5.19 40.32
N VAL A 449 14.89 6.38 39.84
CA VAL A 449 15.13 7.56 40.69
C VAL A 449 13.84 7.98 41.39
N SER A 450 12.71 8.02 40.69
CA SER A 450 11.42 8.33 41.32
C SER A 450 10.99 7.27 42.34
N LEU A 451 11.21 5.98 42.06
CA LEU A 451 10.89 4.89 42.99
C LEU A 451 11.73 4.97 44.27
N TRP A 452 13.06 5.02 44.13
CA TRP A 452 13.97 5.10 45.27
C TRP A 452 13.85 6.44 46.01
N GLY A 453 13.58 7.53 45.30
CA GLY A 453 13.28 8.82 45.88
C GLY A 453 12.01 8.78 46.74
N GLY A 454 10.93 8.17 46.24
CA GLY A 454 9.68 7.99 47.00
C GLY A 454 9.86 7.12 48.25
N ILE A 455 10.57 5.98 48.12
CA ILE A 455 10.92 5.12 49.26
C ILE A 455 11.77 5.90 50.28
N GLY A 456 12.78 6.64 49.83
CA GLY A 456 13.65 7.43 50.70
C GLY A 456 12.88 8.50 51.47
N ILE A 457 11.99 9.24 50.80
CA ILE A 457 11.10 10.22 51.45
C ILE A 457 10.18 9.53 52.47
N SER A 458 9.65 8.36 52.14
CA SER A 458 8.75 7.60 53.02
C SER A 458 9.46 7.12 54.30
N VAL A 459 10.67 6.57 54.16
CA VAL A 459 11.51 6.16 55.31
C VAL A 459 11.90 7.38 56.15
N PHE A 460 12.29 8.49 55.51
CA PHE A 460 12.62 9.73 56.23
C PHE A 460 11.43 10.26 57.04
N LEU A 461 10.23 10.28 56.44
CA LEU A 461 8.99 10.65 57.13
C LEU A 461 8.70 9.73 58.31
N ALA A 462 8.91 8.41 58.17
CA ALA A 462 8.69 7.44 59.25
C ALA A 462 9.66 7.64 60.43
N VAL A 463 10.94 7.86 60.16
CA VAL A 463 11.98 8.05 61.19
C VAL A 463 11.81 9.37 61.95
N PHE A 464 11.45 10.46 61.24
CA PHE A 464 11.35 11.80 61.81
C PHE A 464 9.91 12.25 62.06
N ALA A 465 8.95 11.31 62.09
CA ALA A 465 7.52 11.60 62.18
C ALA A 465 7.14 12.50 63.36
N THR A 466 7.83 12.39 64.50
CA THR A 466 7.58 13.18 65.72
C THR A 466 8.38 14.47 65.79
N ARG A 467 9.40 14.66 64.93
CA ARG A 467 10.31 15.81 64.94
C ARG A 467 10.03 16.82 63.82
N LEU A 468 9.34 16.40 62.76
CA LEU A 468 9.00 17.26 61.62
C LEU A 468 7.75 18.11 61.90
N GLY A 469 7.82 19.40 61.57
CA GLY A 469 6.65 20.28 61.53
C GLY A 469 5.63 19.86 60.47
N LEU A 470 4.38 20.29 60.63
CA LEU A 470 3.27 19.95 59.72
C LEU A 470 3.58 20.34 58.26
N GLU A 471 4.11 21.56 58.05
CA GLU A 471 4.51 22.09 56.74
C GLU A 471 5.55 21.21 56.03
N ALA A 472 6.56 20.73 56.78
CA ALA A 472 7.60 19.87 56.24
C ALA A 472 7.04 18.51 55.82
N LYS A 473 6.09 17.96 56.60
CA LYS A 473 5.40 16.70 56.25
C LYS A 473 4.58 16.85 54.97
N VAL A 474 3.78 17.91 54.86
CA VAL A 474 2.97 18.22 53.67
C VAL A 474 3.86 18.38 52.43
N THR A 475 4.98 19.10 52.56
CA THR A 475 5.94 19.31 51.47
C THR A 475 6.55 18.00 50.98
N LEU A 476 7.00 17.14 51.90
CA LEU A 476 7.59 15.84 51.56
C LEU A 476 6.59 14.88 50.92
N VAL A 477 5.36 14.81 51.43
CA VAL A 477 4.28 14.00 50.85
C VAL A 477 3.93 14.48 49.44
N THR A 478 3.83 15.80 49.24
CA THR A 478 3.57 16.41 47.93
C THR A 478 4.71 16.10 46.95
N ALA A 479 5.97 16.24 47.37
CA ALA A 479 7.14 15.91 46.54
C ALA A 479 7.14 14.43 46.13
N MET A 480 6.84 13.52 47.07
CA MET A 480 6.71 12.09 46.79
C MET A 480 5.59 11.79 45.77
N ALA A 481 4.44 12.44 45.91
CA ALA A 481 3.32 12.29 44.98
C ALA A 481 3.69 12.80 43.58
N VAL A 482 4.33 13.96 43.47
CA VAL A 482 4.82 14.50 42.19
C VAL A 482 5.83 13.56 41.52
N LEU A 483 6.80 13.03 42.26
CA LEU A 483 7.77 12.06 41.74
C LEU A 483 7.08 10.79 41.20
N SER A 484 6.05 10.31 41.90
CA SER A 484 5.27 9.14 41.51
C SER A 484 4.46 9.40 40.24
N ILE A 485 3.83 10.57 40.12
CA ILE A 485 3.09 10.99 38.91
C ILE A 485 4.03 11.09 37.72
N VAL A 486 5.20 11.73 37.88
CA VAL A 486 6.19 11.86 36.80
C VAL A 486 6.65 10.48 36.32
N ALA A 487 6.94 9.55 37.23
CA ALA A 487 7.31 8.18 36.88
C ALA A 487 6.19 7.45 36.13
N ALA A 488 4.96 7.48 36.67
CA ALA A 488 3.81 6.81 36.10
C ALA A 488 3.50 7.33 34.68
N VAL A 489 3.47 8.66 34.50
CA VAL A 489 3.22 9.28 33.19
C VAL A 489 4.35 8.98 32.22
N ARG A 490 5.62 8.99 32.67
CA ARG A 490 6.76 8.74 31.80
C ARG A 490 6.81 7.29 31.32
N GLU A 491 6.51 6.32 32.19
CA GLU A 491 6.40 4.90 31.83
C GLU A 491 5.19 4.68 30.91
N ALA A 492 4.03 5.27 31.24
CA ALA A 492 2.84 5.18 30.40
C ALA A 492 3.06 5.82 29.00
N TYR A 493 3.82 6.90 28.90
CA TYR A 493 4.20 7.51 27.63
C TYR A 493 5.14 6.59 26.83
N ALA A 494 6.13 5.98 27.48
CA ALA A 494 7.06 5.05 26.83
C ALA A 494 6.36 3.77 26.35
N TYR A 495 5.42 3.25 27.15
CA TYR A 495 4.54 2.14 26.80
C TYR A 495 3.68 2.50 25.59
N ARG A 496 3.02 3.67 25.61
CA ARG A 496 2.15 4.10 24.51
C ARG A 496 2.90 4.38 23.20
N LYS A 497 4.14 4.83 23.30
CA LYS A 497 5.04 5.01 22.15
C LYS A 497 5.59 3.69 21.60
N ALA A 498 5.38 2.57 22.29
CA ALA A 498 5.90 1.25 21.94
C ALA A 498 7.44 1.24 21.82
N ASP A 499 8.14 1.93 22.71
CA ASP A 499 9.59 2.10 22.61
C ASP A 499 10.35 0.76 22.67
N ARG A 500 9.87 -0.21 23.46
CA ARG A 500 10.50 -1.55 23.56
C ARG A 500 10.36 -2.32 22.26
N GLU A 501 9.18 -2.31 21.66
CA GLU A 501 8.91 -2.99 20.39
C GLU A 501 9.66 -2.34 19.24
N LEU A 502 9.72 -1.00 19.19
CA LEU A 502 10.51 -0.28 18.19
C LEU A 502 11.99 -0.66 18.24
N ILE A 503 12.57 -0.77 19.45
CA ILE A 503 13.96 -1.22 19.61
C ILE A 503 14.12 -2.66 19.09
N ARG A 504 13.17 -3.55 19.40
CA ARG A 504 13.20 -4.94 18.93
C ARG A 504 13.15 -5.02 17.40
N GLN A 505 12.25 -4.26 16.77
CA GLN A 505 12.13 -4.16 15.32
C GLN A 505 13.43 -3.65 14.67
N TYR A 506 13.99 -2.54 15.18
CA TYR A 506 15.23 -2.00 14.61
C TYR A 506 16.41 -2.97 14.75
N ARG A 507 16.51 -3.71 15.86
CA ARG A 507 17.53 -4.77 16.03
C ARG A 507 17.30 -5.95 15.08
N PHE A 508 16.05 -6.32 14.84
CA PHE A 508 15.74 -7.38 13.88
C PHE A 508 16.13 -6.97 12.46
N MET A 509 15.71 -5.77 12.03
CA MET A 509 16.10 -5.18 10.75
C MET A 509 17.62 -5.08 10.59
N GLN A 510 18.32 -4.54 11.60
CA GLN A 510 19.77 -4.46 11.60
C GLN A 510 20.42 -5.83 11.37
N ARG A 511 19.93 -6.89 12.03
CA ARG A 511 20.47 -8.25 11.86
C ARG A 511 20.24 -8.78 10.44
N ILE A 512 19.04 -8.63 9.88
CA ILE A 512 18.73 -9.10 8.53
C ILE A 512 19.61 -8.38 7.50
N PHE A 513 19.71 -7.05 7.58
CA PHE A 513 20.54 -6.26 6.67
C PHE A 513 22.04 -6.61 6.82
N ALA A 514 22.53 -6.84 8.04
CA ALA A 514 23.90 -7.28 8.27
C ALA A 514 24.18 -8.67 7.68
N SER A 515 23.24 -9.61 7.85
CA SER A 515 23.35 -10.95 7.25
C SER A 515 23.29 -10.91 5.73
N ALA A 516 22.42 -10.09 5.15
CA ALA A 516 22.34 -9.89 3.71
C ALA A 516 23.62 -9.27 3.17
N ARG A 517 24.19 -8.25 3.84
CA ARG A 517 25.47 -7.65 3.43
C ARG A 517 26.61 -8.68 3.47
N ALA A 518 26.71 -9.45 4.54
CA ALA A 518 27.71 -10.50 4.66
C ALA A 518 27.55 -11.60 3.60
N ALA A 519 26.33 -11.86 3.13
CA ALA A 519 26.07 -12.80 2.03
C ALA A 519 26.44 -12.21 0.67
N LEU A 520 26.16 -10.92 0.43
CA LEU A 520 26.53 -10.19 -0.78
C LEU A 520 28.06 -10.08 -0.91
N ASP A 521 28.78 -9.81 0.19
CA ASP A 521 30.25 -9.73 0.18
C ASP A 521 30.94 -11.08 -0.13
N ARG A 522 30.22 -12.21 -0.07
CA ARG A 522 30.75 -13.55 -0.36
C ARG A 522 30.55 -13.98 -1.81
N THR A 523 29.87 -13.19 -2.63
CA THR A 523 29.52 -13.59 -3.99
C THR A 523 29.60 -12.43 -4.98
N ASP A 524 30.32 -12.66 -6.07
CA ASP A 524 30.40 -11.72 -7.20
C ASP A 524 29.46 -12.11 -8.35
N ASP A 525 28.66 -13.18 -8.19
CA ASP A 525 27.68 -13.62 -9.18
C ASP A 525 26.43 -12.73 -9.16
N PRO A 526 26.11 -11.99 -10.23
CA PRO A 526 24.95 -11.09 -10.28
C PRO A 526 23.62 -11.81 -10.05
N GLY A 527 23.48 -13.06 -10.50
CA GLY A 527 22.27 -13.86 -10.29
C GLY A 527 22.01 -14.14 -8.80
N ARG A 528 23.05 -14.60 -8.09
CA ARG A 528 22.99 -14.83 -6.64
C ARG A 528 22.81 -13.55 -5.84
N GLN A 529 23.43 -12.45 -6.25
CA GLN A 529 23.23 -11.14 -5.61
C GLN A 529 21.77 -10.69 -5.72
N ARG A 530 21.15 -10.80 -6.90
CA ARG A 530 19.72 -10.52 -7.11
C ARG A 530 18.82 -11.39 -6.23
N ALA A 531 19.11 -12.69 -6.10
CA ALA A 531 18.37 -13.59 -5.23
C ALA A 531 18.46 -13.20 -3.73
N ILE A 532 19.63 -12.76 -3.27
CA ILE A 532 19.82 -12.27 -1.89
C ILE A 532 19.01 -10.98 -1.66
N LEU A 533 19.04 -10.04 -2.61
CA LEU A 533 18.27 -8.79 -2.55
C LEU A 533 16.75 -9.04 -2.57
N HIS A 534 16.29 -10.05 -3.32
CA HIS A 534 14.90 -10.49 -3.30
C HIS A 534 14.49 -10.99 -1.91
N ALA A 535 15.25 -11.96 -1.36
CA ALA A 535 14.98 -12.52 -0.04
C ALA A 535 15.05 -11.48 1.09
N LEU A 536 15.98 -10.51 0.99
CA LEU A 536 16.06 -9.37 1.89
C LEU A 536 14.79 -8.50 1.83
N GLY A 537 14.32 -8.19 0.61
CA GLY A 537 13.10 -7.41 0.40
C GLY A 537 11.87 -8.11 0.97
N ASP A 538 11.71 -9.41 0.74
CA ASP A 538 10.60 -10.21 1.28
C ASP A 538 10.57 -10.21 2.81
N ALA A 539 11.74 -10.43 3.43
CA ALA A 539 11.86 -10.43 4.88
C ALA A 539 11.61 -9.03 5.48
N ALA A 540 12.11 -7.98 4.81
CA ALA A 540 11.91 -6.59 5.24
C ALA A 540 10.44 -6.18 5.12
N LEU A 541 9.79 -6.52 4.01
CA LEU A 541 8.35 -6.35 3.84
C LEU A 541 7.65 -7.03 5.01
N THR A 542 7.76 -8.35 5.16
CA THR A 542 7.03 -9.17 6.15
C THR A 542 7.01 -8.53 7.54
N GLU A 543 8.17 -8.15 8.07
CA GLU A 543 8.27 -7.49 9.39
C GLU A 543 7.60 -6.10 9.42
N HIS A 544 7.60 -5.33 8.32
CA HIS A 544 6.87 -4.07 8.25
C HIS A 544 5.35 -4.26 8.30
N ALA A 545 4.77 -5.32 7.69
CA ALA A 545 3.33 -5.60 7.87
C ALA A 545 3.02 -6.04 9.28
N GLU A 546 3.77 -6.99 9.83
CA GLU A 546 3.55 -7.49 11.20
C GLU A 546 3.60 -6.34 12.21
N TRP A 547 4.57 -5.44 12.07
CA TRP A 547 4.66 -4.26 12.92
C TRP A 547 3.46 -3.31 12.74
N THR A 548 3.02 -3.09 11.50
CA THR A 548 1.88 -2.21 11.20
C THR A 548 0.58 -2.76 11.79
N LEU A 549 0.37 -4.08 11.70
CA LEU A 549 -0.79 -4.78 12.28
C LEU A 549 -0.77 -4.68 13.80
N MET A 550 0.36 -5.00 14.44
CA MET A 550 0.51 -4.90 15.90
C MET A 550 0.20 -3.48 16.42
N GLN A 551 0.59 -2.43 15.68
CA GLN A 551 0.30 -1.04 16.06
C GLN A 551 -1.19 -0.70 15.92
N ARG A 552 -1.88 -1.26 14.91
CA ARG A 552 -3.31 -1.07 14.70
C ARG A 552 -4.14 -1.76 15.79
N GLU A 553 -3.82 -3.00 16.15
CA GLU A 553 -4.53 -3.75 17.20
C GLU A 553 -4.51 -3.02 18.54
N ARG A 554 -3.35 -2.48 18.93
CA ARG A 554 -3.21 -1.64 20.14
C ARG A 554 -4.14 -0.41 20.11
N GLN A 555 -4.44 0.14 18.94
CA GLN A 555 -5.36 1.27 18.85
C GLN A 555 -6.81 0.86 19.14
N VAL A 556 -7.23 -0.33 18.68
CA VAL A 556 -8.60 -0.83 18.82
C VAL A 556 -8.90 -1.19 20.28
N GLU A 557 -8.00 -1.91 20.95
CA GLU A 557 -8.15 -2.28 22.36
C GLU A 557 -8.32 -1.06 23.27
N HIS A 558 -7.63 0.04 22.97
CA HIS A 558 -7.68 1.27 23.75
C HIS A 558 -8.72 2.29 23.27
N SER A 559 -9.43 2.04 22.18
CA SER A 559 -10.57 2.87 21.77
C SER A 559 -11.90 2.37 22.36
N LYS A 560 -11.90 1.14 22.91
CA LYS A 560 -13.01 0.51 23.64
C LYS A 560 -13.05 0.88 25.13
N LEU A 561 -12.00 1.55 25.62
CA LEU A 561 -11.93 2.22 26.92
C LEU A 561 -12.13 3.72 26.70
#